data_AF-A0A6G4UBR3-F1
#
_entry.id   AF-A0A6G4UBR3-F1
#
_cell.length_a   1.000
_cell.length_b   1.000
_cell.length_c   1.000
_cell.angle_alpha   90.00
_cell.angle_beta   90.00
_cell.angle_gamma   90.00
#
_symmetry.space_group_name_H-M   'P 1'
#
loop_
_entity.id
_entity.type
_entity.pdbx_description
1 polymer ?
#
loop_
_entity_poly.entity_id
_entity_poly.type
_entity_poly.pdbx_seq_one_letter_code
_entity_poly.pdbx_strand_id
1 'polypeptide(L)' 'MHHHNPDPDPYRTPGLTAGGGVPPGETPPAEGSTPWAGPEEVHNPATGWAAAPIVLIGVVVALCSAFFLAFAVAV' A
#
# COMPACT_ATOMS: atom_id res chain seq x y z
N MET A 1 11.69 21.88 -8.69
CA MET A 1 10.50 21.11 -8.29
C MET A 1 9.47 21.26 -9.40
N HIS A 2 9.07 20.16 -10.06
CA HIS A 2 7.95 20.20 -11.02
C HIS A 2 6.65 20.31 -10.22
N HIS A 3 5.94 21.43 -10.34
CA HIS A 3 4.64 21.61 -9.71
C HIS A 3 3.61 20.85 -10.57
N HIS A 4 3.04 19.78 -10.04
CA HIS A 4 1.92 19.10 -10.69
C HIS A 4 0.64 19.83 -10.31
N ASN A 5 -0.07 20.35 -11.30
CA ASN A 5 -1.39 20.93 -11.12
C ASN A 5 -2.39 19.79 -10.87
N PRO A 6 -3.14 19.80 -9.75
CA PRO A 6 -4.15 18.78 -9.47
C PRO A 6 -5.42 18.96 -10.32
N ASP A 7 -5.63 20.14 -10.92
CA ASP A 7 -6.83 20.36 -11.72
C ASP A 7 -6.75 19.59 -13.05
N PRO A 8 -7.88 18.99 -13.47
CA PRO A 8 -7.99 18.34 -14.76
C PRO A 8 -7.70 19.31 -15.91
N ASP A 9 -6.91 18.86 -16.88
CA ASP A 9 -6.56 19.65 -18.06
C ASP A 9 -7.78 19.81 -18.98
N PRO A 10 -8.28 21.03 -19.24
CA PRO A 10 -9.45 21.26 -20.10
C PRO A 10 -9.22 20.82 -21.55
N TYR A 11 -7.96 20.71 -22.01
CA TYR A 11 -7.65 20.18 -23.34
C TYR A 11 -7.66 18.65 -23.41
N ARG A 12 -7.76 17.98 -22.25
CA ARG A 12 -7.77 16.51 -22.13
C ARG A 12 -9.02 15.98 -21.42
N THR A 13 -9.89 16.86 -20.93
CA THR A 13 -11.07 16.50 -20.14
C THR A 13 -12.33 16.94 -20.90
N PRO A 14 -13.09 16.00 -21.49
CA PRO A 14 -14.30 16.34 -22.23
C PRO A 14 -15.32 17.08 -21.36
N GLY A 15 -15.98 18.09 -21.93
CA GLY A 15 -17.01 18.87 -21.23
C GLY A 15 -16.48 19.89 -20.21
N LEU A 16 -15.19 19.87 -19.89
CA LEU A 16 -14.56 20.85 -19.02
C LEU A 16 -14.23 22.13 -19.79
N THR A 17 -14.77 23.25 -19.32
CA THR A 17 -14.45 24.58 -19.86
C THR A 17 -13.13 25.08 -19.27
N ALA A 18 -12.42 25.97 -19.98
CA ALA A 18 -11.19 26.59 -19.45
C ALA A 18 -11.36 27.33 -18.10
N GLY A 19 -12.59 27.70 -17.74
CA GLY A 19 -12.94 28.27 -16.43
C GLY A 19 -13.23 27.24 -15.33
N GLY A 20 -13.01 25.95 -15.57
CA GLY A 20 -13.22 24.87 -14.57
C GLY A 20 -14.66 24.36 -14.44
N GLY A 21 -15.60 24.87 -15.23
CA GLY A 21 -17.01 24.48 -15.20
C GLY A 21 -17.38 23.38 -16.21
N VAL A 22 -18.49 22.69 -15.94
CA VAL A 22 -19.15 21.74 -16.86
C VAL A 22 -20.61 22.15 -17.12
N PRO A 23 -21.24 21.70 -18.22
CA PRO A 23 -22.66 21.95 -18.47
C PRO A 23 -23.57 21.38 -17.38
N PRO A 24 -24.77 21.96 -17.17
CA PRO A 24 -25.75 21.41 -16.24
C PRO A 24 -26.16 19.97 -16.60
N GLY A 25 -26.21 19.09 -15.60
CA GLY A 25 -26.59 17.68 -15.77
C GLY A 25 -25.41 16.73 -16.05
N GLU A 26 -24.24 17.27 -16.37
CA GLU A 26 -22.98 16.51 -16.42
C GLU A 26 -22.37 16.41 -15.02
N THR A 27 -21.68 15.30 -14.75
CA THR A 27 -20.91 15.15 -13.51
C THR A 27 -19.58 15.90 -13.66
N PRO A 28 -19.22 16.84 -12.75
CA PRO A 28 -17.92 17.50 -12.78
C PRO A 28 -16.76 16.47 -12.74
N PRO A 29 -15.64 16.74 -13.43
CA PRO A 29 -14.47 15.87 -13.36
C PRO A 29 -13.93 15.81 -11.94
N ALA A 30 -13.36 14.65 -11.58
CA ALA A 30 -12.71 14.48 -10.29
C ALA A 30 -11.53 15.44 -10.18
N GLU A 31 -11.55 16.28 -9.15
CA GLU A 31 -10.38 17.05 -8.73
C GLU A 31 -9.30 16.09 -8.21
N GLY A 32 -8.07 16.25 -8.68
CA GLY A 32 -6.94 15.51 -8.16
C GLY A 32 -6.74 15.85 -6.68
N SER A 33 -6.48 14.84 -5.84
CA SER A 33 -6.07 15.10 -4.45
C SER A 33 -4.73 15.84 -4.40
N THR A 34 -4.32 16.30 -3.22
CA THR A 34 -3.03 16.97 -3.03
C THR A 34 -1.87 16.07 -3.49
N PRO A 35 -1.13 16.44 -4.55
CA PRO A 35 0.10 15.72 -4.88
C PRO A 35 1.05 15.84 -3.67
N TRP A 36 1.71 14.74 -3.32
CA TRP A 36 2.56 14.62 -2.13
C TRP A 36 1.84 14.72 -0.78
N ALA A 37 0.56 14.33 -0.70
CA ALA A 37 -0.15 14.18 0.57
C ALA A 37 0.44 13.08 1.49
N GLY A 38 1.19 12.13 0.92
CA GLY A 38 1.91 11.09 1.66
C GLY A 38 3.30 11.56 2.10
N PRO A 39 3.83 11.04 3.22
CA PRO A 39 5.26 11.18 3.52
C PRO A 39 6.11 10.73 2.33
N GLU A 40 7.23 11.39 2.11
CA GLU A 40 8.21 10.89 1.14
C GLU A 40 8.74 9.55 1.66
N GLU A 41 8.33 8.45 1.03
CA GLU A 41 8.67 7.08 1.45
C GLU A 41 10.12 6.74 1.01
N VAL A 42 11.11 7.55 1.42
CA VAL A 42 12.53 7.40 1.04
C VAL A 42 13.22 6.32 1.87
N HIS A 43 12.64 5.96 3.01
CA HIS A 43 13.27 5.08 4.00
C HIS A 43 12.37 3.90 4.36
N ASN A 44 12.39 2.87 3.52
CA ASN A 44 11.82 1.55 3.79
C ASN A 44 12.95 0.50 3.89
N PRO A 45 13.74 0.47 4.97
CA PRO A 45 14.80 -0.51 5.10
C PRO A 45 14.21 -1.92 5.16
N ALA A 46 14.57 -2.78 4.20
CA ALA A 46 14.14 -4.18 4.16
C ALA A 46 14.66 -5.02 5.35
N THR A 47 15.61 -4.49 6.11
CA THR A 47 16.21 -5.13 7.28
C THR A 47 15.46 -4.71 8.53
N GLY A 48 14.61 -5.60 9.04
CA GLY A 48 13.92 -5.46 10.31
C GLY A 48 13.95 -6.75 11.13
N TRP A 49 13.36 -6.72 12.32
CA TRP A 49 13.32 -7.86 13.25
C TRP A 49 12.35 -8.97 12.85
N ALA A 50 11.80 -8.94 11.63
CA ALA A 50 10.75 -9.86 11.18
C ALA A 50 11.20 -11.33 11.11
N ALA A 51 12.50 -11.60 10.88
CA ALA A 51 13.03 -12.96 10.85
C ALA A 51 13.05 -13.63 12.24
N ALA A 52 13.30 -12.86 13.30
CA ALA A 52 13.43 -13.40 14.65
C ALA A 52 12.16 -14.13 15.18
N PRO A 53 10.94 -13.56 15.11
CA PRO A 53 9.74 -14.26 15.54
C PRO A 53 9.41 -15.46 14.65
N ILE A 54 9.66 -15.38 13.34
CA ILE A 54 9.46 -16.52 12.42
C ILE A 54 10.35 -17.70 12.81
N VAL A 55 11.65 -17.45 13.09
CA VAL A 55 12.60 -18.49 13.52
C VAL A 55 12.19 -19.07 14.87
N LEU A 56 11.80 -18.24 15.84
CA LEU A 56 11.36 -18.70 17.16
C LEU A 56 10.14 -19.64 17.06
N ILE A 57 9.13 -19.27 16.27
CA ILE A 57 7.95 -20.10 16.04
C ILE A 57 8.37 -21.43 15.39
N GLY A 58 9.26 -21.39 14.39
CA GLY A 58 9.79 -22.59 13.74
C GLY A 58 10.46 -23.57 14.72
N VAL A 59 11.24 -23.05 15.68
CA VAL A 59 11.86 -23.86 16.73
C VAL A 59 10.82 -24.53 17.63
N VAL A 60 9.81 -23.77 18.09
CA VAL A 60 8.73 -24.33 18.92
C VAL A 60 7.98 -25.43 18.19
N VAL A 61 7.63 -25.22 16.92
CA VAL A 61 6.98 -26.23 16.07
C VAL A 61 7.84 -27.48 15.92
N ALA A 62 9.14 -27.32 15.69
CA ALA A 62 10.07 -28.45 15.58
C ALA A 62 10.14 -29.27 16.88
N LEU A 63 10.20 -28.60 18.04
CA LEU A 63 10.19 -29.26 19.35
C LEU A 63 8.89 -30.02 19.61
N CYS A 64 7.74 -29.40 19.36
CA CYS A 64 6.44 -30.08 19.49
C CYS A 64 6.35 -31.29 18.56
N SER A 65 6.76 -31.14 17.30
CA SER A 65 6.74 -32.23 16.32
C SER A 65 7.64 -33.38 16.74
N ALA A 66 8.86 -33.09 17.21
CA ALA A 66 9.78 -34.10 17.72
C ALA A 66 9.21 -34.84 18.94
N PHE A 67 8.56 -34.10 19.85
CA PHE A 67 7.89 -34.71 21.01
C PHE A 67 6.79 -35.68 20.58
N PHE A 68 5.88 -35.27 19.69
CA PHE A 68 4.80 -36.15 19.23
C PHE A 68 5.32 -37.36 18.44
N LEU A 69 6.35 -37.19 17.61
CA LEU A 69 7.01 -38.29 16.92
C LEU A 69 7.63 -39.28 17.90
N ALA A 70 8.36 -38.80 18.90
CA ALA A 70 8.93 -39.65 19.93
C ALA A 70 7.85 -40.39 20.73
N PHE A 71 6.78 -39.70 21.11
CA PHE A 71 5.65 -40.30 21.81
C PHE A 71 4.97 -41.40 20.98
N ALA A 72 4.70 -41.14 19.69
CA ALA A 72 4.05 -42.10 18.80
C ALA A 72 4.91 -43.34 18.48
N VAL A 73 6.24 -43.23 18.59
CA VAL A 73 7.14 -44.38 18.44
C VAL A 73 7.31 -45.14 19.76
N ALA A 74 7.25 -44.44 20.89
CA ALA A 74 7.44 -45.03 22.22
C ALA A 74 6.19 -45.74 22.78
N VAL A 75 4.99 -45.36 22.32
CA VAL A 75 3.68 -45.90 22.73
C VAL A 75 3.09 -46.74 21.61
#